data_AF-A0A8T0B2V3-F1
#
_entry.id   AF-A0A8T0B2V3-F1
#
_cell.length_a   1.000
_cell.length_b   1.000
_cell.length_c   1.000
_cell.angle_alpha   90.00
_cell.angle_beta   90.00
_cell.angle_gamma   90.00
#
_symmetry.space_group_name_H-M   'P 1'
#
loop_
_entity.id
_entity.type
_entity.pdbx_description
1 polymer ?
#
loop_
_entity_poly.entity_id
_entity_poly.type
_entity_poly.pdbx_seq_one_letter_code
_entity_poly.pdbx_strand_id
1 'polypeptide(L)'
;MAEVSAIINARPLVPVSTDPSNPFLLTPSILLTHKECIPVAPAGDFGANDLFQRQWRQVQHLSNTFWDRWRKQYLCSLQTHRKWQSEQPNMEEGSIVLLKDSQTKSNEWPMGIVTQVFPSKDGKVRKVEIR
;
A
#
# COMPACT_ATOMS: atom_id res chain seq x y z
N MET A 1 -14.31 -18.77 -2.51
CA MET A 1 -13.25 -17.80 -2.10
C MET A 1 -12.21 -17.60 -3.20
N ALA A 2 -11.60 -18.66 -3.73
CA ALA A 2 -10.54 -18.56 -4.75
C ALA A 2 -10.96 -17.83 -6.04
N GLU A 3 -12.16 -18.07 -6.55
CA GLU A 3 -12.69 -17.41 -7.75
C GLU A 3 -12.88 -15.90 -7.56
N VAL A 4 -13.45 -15.49 -6.41
CA VAL A 4 -13.66 -14.07 -6.08
C VAL A 4 -12.31 -13.34 -5.99
N SER A 5 -11.32 -13.95 -5.34
CA SER A 5 -9.97 -13.37 -5.29
C SER A 5 -9.29 -13.32 -6.66
N ALA A 6 -9.51 -14.32 -7.52
CA ALA A 6 -8.95 -14.33 -8.87
C ALA A 6 -9.55 -13.20 -9.73
N ILE A 7 -10.86 -12.98 -9.63
CA ILE A 7 -11.55 -11.89 -10.34
C ILE A 7 -11.03 -10.52 -9.89
N ILE A 8 -10.84 -10.31 -8.58
CA ILE A 8 -10.31 -9.05 -8.05
C ILE A 8 -8.86 -8.85 -8.48
N ASN A 9 -8.02 -9.89 -8.39
CA ASN A 9 -6.59 -9.81 -8.73
C ASN A 9 -6.32 -9.76 -10.23
N ALA A 10 -7.29 -10.09 -11.08
CA ALA A 10 -7.20 -9.93 -12.53
C ALA A 10 -7.56 -8.51 -13.00
N ARG A 11 -8.03 -7.62 -12.12
CA ARG A 11 -8.37 -6.24 -12.51
C ARG A 11 -7.11 -5.43 -12.83
N PRO A 12 -7.09 -4.65 -13.93
CA PRO A 12 -6.00 -3.73 -14.22
C PRO A 12 -5.82 -2.67 -13.13
N LEU A 13 -4.58 -2.44 -12.71
CA LEU A 13 -4.18 -1.35 -11.81
C LEU A 13 -4.03 -0.01 -12.53
N VAL A 14 -3.89 -0.06 -13.85
CA VAL A 14 -3.61 1.09 -14.72
C VAL A 14 -4.66 1.08 -15.84
N PRO A 15 -5.10 2.25 -16.32
CA PRO A 15 -5.96 2.32 -17.50
C PRO A 15 -5.37 1.53 -18.67
N VAL A 16 -6.24 0.86 -19.42
CA VAL A 16 -5.84 0.07 -20.59
C VAL A 16 -5.19 1.01 -21.61
N SER A 17 -3.93 0.75 -21.93
CA SER A 17 -3.22 1.49 -22.98
C SER A 17 -3.92 1.30 -24.32
N THR A 18 -4.19 2.39 -25.03
CA THR A 18 -4.71 2.37 -26.40
C THR A 18 -3.60 2.31 -27.45
N ASP A 19 -2.34 2.30 -27.02
CA ASP A 19 -1.19 2.23 -27.92
C ASP A 19 -0.99 0.79 -28.43
N PRO A 20 -1.12 0.54 -29.74
CA PRO A 20 -0.96 -0.79 -30.32
C PRO A 20 0.46 -1.36 -30.20
N SER A 21 1.46 -0.53 -29.91
CA SER A 21 2.84 -0.98 -29.69
C SER A 21 3.11 -1.49 -28.27
N ASN A 22 2.24 -1.15 -27.31
CA ASN A 22 2.37 -1.58 -25.92
C ASN A 22 1.00 -1.82 -25.25
N PRO A 23 0.37 -2.99 -25.51
CA PRO A 23 -0.92 -3.35 -24.94
C PRO A 23 -0.82 -3.92 -23.50
N PHE A 24 0.32 -3.71 -22.81
CA PHE A 24 0.57 -4.37 -21.52
C PHE A 24 -0.36 -3.87 -20.40
N LEU A 25 -1.03 -4.80 -19.73
CA LEU A 25 -1.93 -4.54 -18.61
C LEU A 25 -1.31 -5.02 -17.32
N LEU A 26 -1.00 -4.09 -16.41
CA LEU A 26 -0.49 -4.45 -15.09
C LEU A 26 -1.67 -4.76 -14.16
N THR A 27 -1.77 -6.01 -13.69
CA THR A 27 -2.77 -6.45 -12.70
C THR A 27 -2.09 -6.87 -11.39
N PRO A 28 -2.81 -6.89 -10.25
CA PRO A 28 -2.28 -7.43 -9.01
C PRO A 28 -1.77 -8.87 -9.15
N SER A 29 -2.45 -9.70 -9.94
CA SER A 29 -2.04 -11.08 -10.21
C SER A 29 -0.68 -11.14 -10.92
N ILE A 30 -0.44 -10.24 -11.88
CA ILE A 30 0.85 -10.17 -12.59
C ILE A 30 1.96 -9.76 -11.62
N LEU A 31 1.71 -8.81 -10.71
CA LEU A 31 2.68 -8.45 -9.67
C LEU A 31 2.96 -9.61 -8.69
N LEU A 32 1.92 -10.33 -8.29
CA LEU A 32 2.03 -11.41 -7.31
C LEU A 32 2.63 -12.69 -7.89
N THR A 33 2.41 -12.98 -9.17
CA THR A 33 2.77 -14.27 -9.78
C THR A 33 3.84 -14.16 -10.87
N HIS A 34 4.13 -12.94 -11.35
CA HIS A 34 5.00 -12.68 -12.51
C HIS A 34 4.56 -13.40 -13.80
N LYS A 35 3.31 -13.88 -13.84
CA LYS A 35 2.73 -14.51 -15.02
C LYS A 35 1.86 -13.48 -15.71
N GLU A 36 2.21 -13.15 -16.93
CA GLU A 36 1.40 -12.30 -17.83
C GLU A 36 0.11 -12.99 -18.29
N CYS A 37 -0.03 -14.28 -17.97
CA CYS A 37 -1.17 -15.10 -18.38
C CYS A 37 -2.34 -14.94 -17.40
N ILE A 38 -3.52 -14.64 -17.96
CA ILE A 38 -4.81 -14.81 -17.28
C ILE A 38 -4.83 -16.25 -16.75
N PRO A 39 -5.11 -16.48 -15.44
CA PRO A 39 -5.10 -17.83 -14.90
C PRO A 39 -6.26 -18.60 -15.52
N VAL A 40 -5.98 -19.36 -16.58
CA VAL A 40 -6.77 -20.55 -16.88
C VAL A 40 -6.50 -21.47 -15.70
N ALA A 41 -7.49 -21.63 -14.84
CA ALA A 41 -7.40 -22.54 -13.70
C ALA A 41 -6.95 -23.91 -14.25
N PRO A 42 -5.81 -24.46 -13.79
CA PRO A 42 -5.42 -25.79 -14.22
C PRO A 42 -6.46 -26.76 -13.66
N ALA A 43 -7.16 -27.47 -14.55
CA ALA A 43 -7.97 -28.61 -14.16
C ALA A 43 -7.03 -29.73 -13.71
N GLY A 44 -6.79 -29.85 -12.41
CA GLY A 44 -5.97 -30.91 -11.84
C GLY A 44 -5.91 -30.81 -10.32
N ASP A 45 -6.08 -31.95 -9.65
CA ASP A 45 -5.94 -32.08 -8.20
C ASP A 45 -4.45 -31.94 -7.81
N PHE A 46 -4.10 -30.79 -7.24
CA PHE A 46 -2.77 -30.56 -6.69
C PHE A 46 -2.79 -30.76 -5.17
N GLY A 47 -1.98 -31.70 -4.68
CA GLY A 47 -1.81 -31.97 -3.25
C GLY A 47 -1.11 -30.84 -2.49
N ALA A 48 -1.56 -30.59 -1.26
CA ALA A 48 -1.22 -29.41 -0.44
C ALA A 48 0.27 -29.23 -0.07
N ASN A 49 1.11 -30.24 -0.26
CA ASN A 49 2.44 -30.29 0.35
C ASN A 49 3.62 -29.91 -0.57
N ASP A 50 3.43 -29.80 -1.89
CA ASP A 50 4.58 -29.89 -2.82
C ASP A 50 4.98 -28.60 -3.58
N LEU A 51 4.25 -27.48 -3.50
CA LEU A 51 4.45 -26.40 -4.49
C LEU A 51 4.81 -25.00 -3.97
N PHE A 52 4.81 -24.73 -2.67
CA PHE A 52 4.64 -23.33 -2.26
C PHE A 52 5.80 -22.66 -1.52
N GLN A 53 6.79 -23.35 -0.93
CA GLN A 53 7.72 -22.64 -0.04
C GLN A 53 8.68 -21.66 -0.76
N ARG A 54 9.29 -22.05 -1.88
CA ARG A 54 10.24 -21.16 -2.60
C ARG A 54 9.52 -20.03 -3.33
N GLN A 55 8.43 -20.35 -4.02
CA GLN A 55 7.60 -19.36 -4.70
C GLN A 55 6.97 -18.38 -3.70
N TRP A 56 6.42 -18.88 -2.58
CA TRP A 56 5.87 -18.01 -1.54
C TRP A 56 6.92 -17.04 -0.96
N ARG A 57 8.15 -17.51 -0.69
CA ARG A 57 9.25 -16.63 -0.24
C ARG A 57 9.60 -15.57 -1.29
N GLN A 58 9.59 -15.92 -2.57
CA GLN A 58 9.82 -14.95 -3.65
C GLN A 58 8.70 -13.90 -3.71
N VAL A 59 7.43 -14.32 -3.63
CA VAL A 59 6.27 -13.41 -3.61
C VAL A 59 6.31 -12.48 -2.40
N GLN A 60 6.68 -12.99 -1.22
CA GLN A 60 6.84 -12.18 -0.01
C GLN A 60 7.97 -11.15 -0.16
N HIS A 61 9.12 -11.54 -0.71
CA HIS A 61 10.23 -10.62 -0.94
C HIS A 61 9.87 -9.50 -1.92
N LEU A 62 9.18 -9.83 -3.02
CA LEU A 62 8.73 -8.86 -4.01
C LEU A 62 7.63 -7.96 -3.46
N SER A 63 6.68 -8.51 -2.69
CA SER A 63 5.66 -7.72 -1.99
C SER A 63 6.31 -6.71 -1.05
N ASN A 64 7.28 -7.13 -0.23
CA ASN A 64 8.01 -6.23 0.66
C ASN A 64 8.76 -5.14 -0.14
N THR A 65 9.39 -5.50 -1.27
CA THR A 65 10.09 -4.54 -2.14
C THR A 65 9.13 -3.54 -2.77
N PHE A 66 7.97 -4.00 -3.25
CA PHE A 66 6.90 -3.15 -3.77
C PHE A 66 6.41 -2.18 -2.69
N TRP A 67 6.10 -2.68 -1.50
CA TRP A 67 5.57 -1.88 -0.40
C TRP A 67 6.58 -0.85 0.11
N ASP A 68 7.87 -1.20 0.19
CA ASP A 68 8.93 -0.25 0.52
C ASP A 68 9.00 0.89 -0.52
N ARG A 69 8.99 0.57 -1.81
CA ARG A 69 8.98 1.57 -2.89
C ARG A 69 7.70 2.39 -2.91
N TRP A 70 6.55 1.76 -2.78
CA TRP A 70 5.24 2.41 -2.74
C TRP A 70 5.15 3.39 -1.57
N ARG A 71 5.58 3.00 -0.36
CA ARG A 71 5.61 3.90 0.80
C ARG A 71 6.57 5.06 0.61
N LYS A 72 7.78 4.81 0.08
CA LYS A 72 8.81 5.85 -0.09
C LYS A 72 8.46 6.84 -1.20
N GLN A 73 7.93 6.37 -2.31
CA GLN A 73 7.75 7.16 -3.53
C GLN A 73 6.29 7.57 -3.75
N TYR A 74 5.38 6.59 -3.76
CA TYR A 74 3.99 6.83 -4.12
C TYR A 74 3.18 7.47 -2.98
N LEU A 75 3.29 6.98 -1.75
CA LEU A 75 2.57 7.54 -0.61
C LEU A 75 2.97 9.02 -0.36
N CYS A 76 4.25 9.35 -0.52
CA CYS A 76 4.71 10.74 -0.50
C CYS A 76 4.11 11.57 -1.64
N SER A 77 3.88 11.00 -2.82
CA SER A 77 3.21 11.70 -3.93
C SER A 77 1.72 11.96 -3.69
N LEU A 78 1.04 11.06 -2.96
CA LEU A 78 -0.37 11.24 -2.55
C LEU A 78 -0.52 12.37 -1.52
N GLN A 79 0.50 12.56 -0.68
CA GLN A 79 0.61 13.74 0.18
C GLN A 79 1.13 14.93 -0.64
N THR A 80 0.31 15.43 -1.57
CA THR A 80 0.63 16.66 -2.27
C THR A 80 0.79 17.78 -1.25
N HIS A 81 2.00 18.32 -1.11
CA HIS A 81 2.25 19.54 -0.33
C HIS A 81 1.53 20.71 -1.01
N ARG A 82 0.23 20.85 -0.75
CA ARG A 82 -0.48 22.07 -1.09
C ARG A 82 0.13 23.18 -0.25
N LYS A 83 0.56 24.27 -0.90
CA LYS A 83 0.79 25.51 -0.16
C LYS A 83 -0.49 25.79 0.64
N TRP A 84 -0.34 26.09 1.92
CA TRP A 84 -1.47 26.41 2.79
C TRP A 84 -2.17 27.64 2.23
N GLN A 85 -3.27 27.42 1.49
CA GLN A 85 -4.08 28.50 0.89
C GLN A 85 -5.18 28.96 1.85
N SER A 86 -5.49 28.14 2.85
CA SER A 86 -6.48 28.41 3.89
C SER A 86 -5.98 27.90 5.24
N GLU A 87 -6.40 28.55 6.31
CA GLU A 87 -6.14 28.04 7.65
C GLU A 87 -6.90 26.75 7.87
N GLN A 88 -6.21 25.72 8.36
CA GLN A 88 -6.82 24.48 8.82
C GLN A 88 -6.86 24.48 10.35
N PRO A 89 -7.80 23.74 10.97
CA PRO A 89 -7.82 23.54 12.41
C PRO A 89 -6.49 22.95 12.91
N ASN A 90 -6.04 23.41 14.08
CA ASN A 90 -4.89 22.82 14.76
C ASN A 90 -5.22 21.39 15.23
N MET A 91 -4.20 20.59 15.49
CA MET A 91 -4.36 19.29 16.16
C MET A 91 -4.87 19.49 17.59
N GLU A 92 -5.77 18.61 18.02
CA GLU A 92 -6.38 18.62 19.35
C GLU A 92 -6.01 17.37 20.13
N GLU A 93 -6.02 17.47 21.46
CA GLU A 93 -5.88 16.32 22.35
C GLU A 93 -7.02 15.32 22.09
N GLY A 94 -6.69 14.03 22.08
CA GLY A 94 -7.60 12.95 21.72
C GLY A 94 -7.66 12.62 20.21
N SER A 95 -6.99 13.40 19.35
CA SER A 95 -6.95 13.11 17.92
C SER A 95 -6.19 11.81 17.63
N ILE A 96 -6.75 10.97 16.75
CA ILE A 96 -6.08 9.75 16.27
C ILE A 96 -5.18 10.13 15.10
N VAL A 97 -3.91 9.77 15.20
CA VAL A 97 -2.89 10.05 14.19
C VAL A 97 -2.23 8.77 13.70
N LEU A 98 -1.90 8.74 12.41
CA LEU A 98 -1.11 7.65 11.83
C LEU A 98 0.38 7.97 12.00
N LEU A 99 1.11 7.05 12.64
CA LEU A 99 2.54 7.18 12.87
C LEU A 99 3.30 6.75 11.61
N LYS A 100 4.07 7.68 11.05
CA LYS A 100 4.98 7.39 9.95
C LYS A 100 6.30 6.89 10.51
N ASP A 101 6.41 5.59 10.70
CA ASP A 101 7.67 4.93 11.04
C ASP A 101 8.24 4.17 9.82
N SER A 102 9.56 4.30 9.62
CA SER A 102 10.30 3.69 8.53
C SER A 102 10.56 2.21 8.75
N GLN A 103 10.48 1.73 10.01
CA GLN A 103 10.71 0.32 10.36
C GLN A 103 9.43 -0.52 10.36
N THR A 104 8.26 0.11 10.26
CA THR A 104 6.98 -0.60 10.36
C THR A 104 6.75 -1.54 9.17
N LYS A 105 6.28 -2.77 9.41
CA LYS A 105 6.07 -3.75 8.34
C LYS A 105 4.95 -3.33 7.40
N SER A 106 4.89 -3.97 6.24
CA SER A 106 3.94 -3.66 5.17
C SER A 106 2.46 -3.65 5.56
N ASN A 107 2.08 -4.41 6.59
CA ASN A 107 0.68 -4.61 7.01
C ASN A 107 0.38 -3.97 8.37
N GLU A 108 1.32 -3.19 8.89
CA GLU A 108 1.17 -2.54 10.18
C GLU A 108 0.89 -1.06 9.94
N TRP A 109 -0.19 -0.58 10.54
CA TRP A 109 -0.61 0.81 10.51
C TRP A 109 -0.58 1.33 11.94
N PRO A 110 0.60 1.69 12.46
CA PRO A 110 0.74 2.14 13.83
C PRO A 110 -0.03 3.45 13.96
N MET A 111 -1.07 3.42 14.78
CA MET A 111 -1.86 4.59 15.14
C MET A 111 -1.50 4.98 16.56
N GLY A 112 -1.56 6.27 16.85
CA GLY A 112 -1.40 6.80 18.20
C GLY A 112 -2.49 7.83 18.49
N ILE A 113 -2.70 8.09 19.77
CA ILE A 113 -3.62 9.12 20.24
C ILE A 113 -2.80 10.30 20.75
N VAL A 114 -3.12 11.51 20.29
CA VAL A 114 -2.50 12.73 20.81
C VAL A 114 -2.92 12.91 22.27
N THR A 115 -1.98 12.84 23.20
CA THR A 115 -2.23 13.05 24.63
C THR A 115 -2.08 14.50 25.05
N GLN A 116 -1.13 15.21 24.42
CA GLN A 116 -0.84 16.59 24.74
C GLN A 116 -0.41 17.36 23.50
N VAL A 117 -0.83 18.62 23.39
CA VAL A 117 -0.43 19.53 22.31
C VAL A 117 0.45 20.67 22.83
N PHE A 118 1.51 21.01 22.09
CA PHE A 118 2.40 22.11 22.44
C PHE A 118 2.35 23.21 21.36
N PRO A 119 1.54 24.27 21.57
CA PRO A 119 1.45 25.38 20.64
C PRO A 119 2.74 26.21 20.66
N SER A 120 3.13 26.75 19.50
CA SER A 120 4.25 27.69 19.40
C SER A 120 3.80 29.13 19.68
N LYS A 121 4.73 30.10 19.61
CA LYS A 121 4.46 31.52 19.90
C LYS A 121 3.42 32.15 18.95
N ASP A 122 3.22 31.56 17.78
CA ASP A 122 2.22 31.95 16.78
C ASP A 122 0.87 31.23 16.95
N GLY A 123 0.68 30.47 18.03
CA GLY A 123 -0.55 29.73 18.31
C GLY A 123 -0.77 28.48 17.45
N LYS A 124 0.19 28.08 16.60
CA LYS A 124 0.09 26.86 15.78
C LYS A 124 0.76 25.68 16.46
N VAL A 125 0.13 24.51 16.40
CA VAL A 125 0.65 23.26 17.00
C VAL A 125 1.61 22.59 16.03
N ARG A 126 2.89 22.44 16.45
CA ARG A 126 3.94 21.77 15.66
C ARG A 126 4.59 20.59 16.40
N LYS A 127 4.24 20.43 17.68
CA LYS A 127 4.73 19.37 18.55
C LYS A 127 3.55 18.81 19.33
N VAL A 128 3.48 17.49 19.37
CA VAL A 128 2.45 16.74 20.08
C VAL A 128 3.10 15.56 20.79
N GLU A 129 2.57 15.20 21.96
CA GLU A 129 2.88 13.94 22.63
C GLU A 129 1.83 12.90 22.25
N ILE A 130 2.26 11.66 22.04
CA ILE A 130 1.44 10.58 21.51
C ILE A 130 1.57 9.36 22.43
N ARG A 131 0.45 8.67 22.68
CA ARG A 131 0.38 7.39 23.38
C ARG A 131 -0.06 6.26 22.44
#